data_AF-A0A7R8X0K9-F1
#
_entry.id   AF-A0A7R8X0K9-F1
#
_cell.length_a   1.000
_cell.length_b   1.000
_cell.length_c   1.000
_cell.angle_alpha   90.00
_cell.angle_beta   90.00
_cell.angle_gamma   90.00
#
_symmetry.space_group_name_H-M   'P 1'
#
loop_
_entity.id
_entity.type
_entity.pdbx_description
1 polymer ?
#
loop_
_entity_poly.entity_id
_entity_poly.type
_entity_poly.pdbx_seq_one_letter_code
_entity_poly.pdbx_strand_id
1 'polypeptide(L)'
;MSLIAEKGTEVVWMLQDPVNEAKLSIERRTITNEMLDKHNRIALQVFSEYPPVKVWTSGRLVSQGLMGVGDSLVDDGLHPSDTVLKLDTQILLNLFCNRHMNYHDGTCCSPADRVTPLQ
;
A
#
# COMPACT_ATOMS: atom_id res chain seq x y z
N MET A 1 6.68 15.98 21.23
CA MET A 1 5.43 15.40 20.70
C MET A 1 5.79 13.98 20.29
N SER A 2 5.52 12.98 21.14
CA SER A 2 5.95 11.60 20.87
C SER A 2 5.08 10.99 19.78
N LEU A 3 5.69 10.44 18.74
CA LEU A 3 4.97 9.78 17.64
C LEU A 3 4.29 8.50 18.15
N ILE A 4 3.16 8.12 17.54
CA ILE A 4 2.44 6.89 17.90
C ILE A 4 3.35 5.65 17.76
N ALA A 5 4.25 5.67 16.77
CA ALA A 5 5.25 4.64 16.55
C ALA A 5 6.23 4.48 17.75
N GLU A 6 6.55 5.57 18.46
CA GLU A 6 7.46 5.56 19.61
C GLU A 6 6.82 4.96 20.88
N LYS A 7 5.49 4.76 20.85
CA LYS A 7 4.74 4.16 21.95
C LYS A 7 4.55 2.64 21.78
N GLY A 8 5.24 2.03 20.83
CA GLY A 8 5.17 0.58 20.55
C GLY A 8 4.00 0.17 19.67
N THR A 9 3.25 1.11 19.09
CA THR A 9 2.24 0.82 18.06
C THR A 9 2.93 0.66 16.70
N GLU A 10 2.64 -0.43 16.00
CA GLU A 10 3.09 -0.60 14.62
C GLU A 10 2.31 0.34 13.71
N VAL A 11 3.04 1.20 12.97
CA VAL A 11 2.46 2.16 12.04
C VAL A 11 2.78 1.73 10.62
N VAL A 12 1.71 1.54 9.84
CA VAL A 12 1.80 1.25 8.40
C VAL A 12 1.23 2.44 7.64
N TRP A 13 2.03 3.01 6.74
CA TRP A 13 1.63 4.10 5.86
C TRP A 13 1.28 3.56 4.47
N MET A 14 0.03 3.68 4.08
CA MET A 14 -0.44 3.27 2.75
C MET A 14 -0.14 4.37 1.72
N LEU A 15 0.46 3.99 0.59
CA LEU A 15 0.56 4.90 -0.55
C LEU A 15 -0.84 5.19 -1.11
N GLN A 16 -1.06 6.41 -1.58
CA GLN A 16 -2.30 6.74 -2.29
C GLN A 16 -2.37 5.91 -3.58
N ASP A 17 -3.56 5.49 -3.98
CA ASP A 17 -3.78 4.74 -5.22
C ASP A 17 -3.98 5.66 -6.44
N PRO A 18 -3.79 5.17 -7.67
CA PRO A 18 -4.14 5.94 -8.85
C PRO A 18 -5.65 6.16 -8.98
N VAL A 19 -6.03 7.25 -9.65
CA VAL A 19 -7.42 7.60 -9.95
C VAL A 19 -7.66 7.63 -11.46
N ASN A 20 -8.91 7.46 -11.89
CA ASN A 20 -9.32 7.76 -13.25
C ASN A 20 -9.80 9.21 -13.33
N GLU A 21 -8.89 10.12 -13.65
CA GLU A 21 -9.15 11.57 -13.69
C GLU A 21 -10.32 11.96 -14.60
N ALA A 22 -10.55 11.20 -15.68
CA ALA A 22 -11.65 11.45 -16.61
C ALA A 22 -13.03 11.10 -16.04
N LYS A 23 -13.08 10.22 -15.04
CA LYS A 23 -14.33 9.80 -14.36
C LYS A 23 -14.62 10.61 -13.09
N LEU A 24 -13.69 11.44 -12.62
CA LEU A 24 -13.88 12.21 -11.38
C LEU A 24 -14.98 13.27 -11.53
N SER A 25 -15.75 13.44 -10.46
CA SER A 25 -16.72 14.52 -10.33
C SER A 25 -16.03 15.90 -10.34
N ILE A 26 -16.78 16.95 -10.65
CA ILE A 26 -16.25 18.33 -10.72
C ILE A 26 -15.57 18.75 -9.42
N GLU A 27 -16.13 18.35 -8.28
CA GLU A 27 -15.63 18.65 -6.94
C GLU A 27 -14.30 17.95 -6.64
N ARG A 28 -13.98 16.88 -7.36
CA ARG A 28 -12.78 16.04 -7.17
C ARG A 28 -11.73 16.23 -8.27
N ARG A 29 -11.98 17.08 -9.27
CA ARG A 29 -11.06 17.31 -10.40
C ARG A 29 -9.67 17.82 -10.02
N THR A 30 -9.50 18.34 -8.81
CA THR A 30 -8.19 18.76 -8.30
C THR A 30 -7.31 17.58 -7.90
N ILE A 31 -7.86 16.36 -7.79
CA ILE A 31 -7.10 15.14 -7.50
C ILE A 31 -6.52 14.63 -8.82
N THR A 32 -5.21 14.80 -9.01
CA THR A 32 -4.49 14.31 -10.18
C THR A 32 -3.49 13.23 -9.79
N ASN A 33 -3.26 12.26 -10.68
CA ASN A 33 -2.26 11.23 -10.47
C ASN A 33 -0.86 11.83 -10.30
N GLU A 34 -0.55 12.94 -10.98
CA GLU A 34 0.70 13.67 -10.79
C GLU A 34 0.87 14.16 -9.34
N MET A 35 -0.19 14.70 -8.73
CA MET A 35 -0.15 15.15 -7.34
C MET A 35 -0.05 13.96 -6.37
N LEU A 36 -0.76 12.88 -6.65
CA LEU A 36 -0.69 11.65 -5.85
C LEU A 36 0.71 11.02 -5.91
N ASP A 37 1.35 11.01 -7.09
CA ASP A 37 2.73 10.54 -7.27
C ASP A 37 3.74 11.42 -6.53
N LYS A 38 3.57 12.74 -6.58
CA LYS A 38 4.40 13.68 -5.80
C LYS A 38 4.24 13.43 -4.30
N HIS A 39 3.01 13.27 -3.83
CA HIS A 39 2.71 12.96 -2.43
C HIS A 39 3.37 11.64 -1.99
N ASN A 40 3.19 10.57 -2.77
CA ASN A 40 3.77 9.26 -2.50
C ASN A 40 5.30 9.29 -2.50
N ARG A 41 5.92 10.02 -3.43
CA ARG A 41 7.39 10.20 -3.45
C ARG A 41 7.88 10.87 -2.17
N ILE A 42 7.20 11.91 -1.70
CA ILE A 42 7.57 12.60 -0.46
C ILE A 42 7.40 11.65 0.74
N ALA A 43 6.30 10.90 0.80
CA ALA A 43 6.08 9.91 1.87
C ALA A 43 7.19 8.86 1.91
N LEU A 44 7.56 8.29 0.75
CA LEU A 44 8.67 7.35 0.65
C LEU A 44 9.99 7.95 1.13
N GLN A 45 10.30 9.19 0.74
CA GLN A 45 11.51 9.88 1.18
C GLN A 45 11.52 10.08 2.70
N VAL A 46 10.46 10.67 3.26
CA VAL A 46 10.37 10.97 4.69
C VAL A 46 10.45 9.69 5.53
N PHE A 47 9.71 8.64 5.16
CA PHE A 47 9.68 7.41 5.93
C PHE A 47 10.91 6.51 5.71
N SER A 48 11.65 6.68 4.60
CA SER A 48 12.95 6.01 4.44
C SER A 48 13.98 6.42 5.52
N GLU A 49 13.85 7.63 6.05
CA GLU A 49 14.67 8.17 7.14
C GLU A 49 14.05 7.92 8.53
N TYR A 50 12.85 7.33 8.60
CA TYR A 50 12.13 7.06 9.84
C TYR A 50 11.64 5.59 9.93
N PRO A 51 12.54 4.66 10.27
CA PRO A 51 12.27 3.20 10.29
C PRO A 51 11.08 2.71 11.12
N PRO A 52 10.61 3.40 12.19
CA PRO A 52 9.43 2.97 12.93
C PRO A 52 8.12 2.95 12.11
N VAL A 53 8.10 3.57 10.93
CA VAL A 53 6.95 3.54 10.01
C VAL A 53 7.27 2.63 8.83
N LYS A 54 6.42 1.63 8.58
CA LYS A 54 6.51 0.78 7.39
C LYS A 54 5.65 1.38 6.28
N VAL A 55 6.22 1.57 5.10
CA VAL A 55 5.44 1.99 3.94
C VAL A 55 4.87 0.75 3.25
N TRP A 56 3.55 0.74 3.03
CA TRP A 56 2.84 -0.29 2.28
C TRP A 56 2.68 0.17 0.82
N THR A 57 3.51 -0.39 -0.05
CA THR A 57 3.55 -0.06 -1.49
C THR A 57 2.81 -1.09 -2.35
N SER A 58 2.65 -2.33 -1.87
CA SER A 58 2.01 -3.40 -2.65
C SER A 58 0.52 -3.18 -2.91
N GLY A 59 -0.20 -2.46 -2.05
CA GLY A 59 -1.60 -2.06 -2.33
C GLY A 59 -1.70 -1.21 -3.59
N ARG A 60 -0.82 -0.20 -3.73
CA ARG A 60 -0.71 0.60 -4.95
C ARG A 60 -0.37 -0.25 -6.19
N LEU A 61 0.47 -1.28 -6.04
CA LEU A 61 0.78 -2.21 -7.15
C LEU A 61 -0.44 -3.01 -7.59
N VAL A 62 -1.30 -3.45 -6.66
CA VAL A 62 -2.56 -4.14 -6.97
C VAL A 62 -3.46 -3.25 -7.82
N SER A 63 -3.72 -2.02 -7.35
CA SER A 63 -4.54 -1.05 -8.07
C SER A 63 -3.96 -0.76 -9.46
N GLN A 64 -2.66 -0.47 -9.57
CA GLN A 64 -2.00 -0.25 -10.86
C GLN A 64 -2.09 -1.45 -11.81
N GLY A 65 -1.92 -2.68 -11.30
CA GLY A 65 -2.00 -3.90 -12.10
C GLY A 65 -3.40 -4.15 -12.65
N LEU A 66 -4.45 -3.82 -11.88
CA LEU A 66 -5.84 -4.02 -12.28
C LEU A 66 -6.40 -2.87 -13.13
N MET A 67 -5.75 -1.72 -13.19
CA MET A 67 -6.14 -0.61 -14.07
C MET A 67 -6.15 -1.02 -15.54
N GLY A 68 -5.17 -1.82 -15.97
CA GLY A 68 -5.05 -2.27 -17.37
C GLY A 68 -6.19 -3.18 -17.85
N VAL A 69 -6.92 -3.81 -16.93
CA VAL A 69 -8.07 -4.68 -17.22
C VAL A 69 -9.41 -4.05 -16.83
N GLY A 70 -9.41 -2.80 -16.37
CA GLY A 70 -10.62 -2.05 -16.03
C GLY A 70 -11.31 -2.49 -14.73
N ASP A 71 -10.63 -3.23 -13.86
CA ASP A 71 -11.19 -3.75 -12.60
C ASP A 71 -10.51 -3.15 -11.36
N SER A 72 -9.83 -2.00 -11.48
CA SER A 72 -9.18 -1.35 -10.33
C SER A 72 -10.11 -0.41 -9.57
N LEU A 73 -11.03 0.27 -10.26
CA LEU A 73 -11.82 1.36 -9.69
C LEU A 73 -13.29 1.16 -10.00
N VAL A 74 -14.17 1.61 -9.10
CA VAL A 74 -15.59 1.76 -9.41
C VAL A 74 -15.82 2.95 -10.34
N ASP A 75 -17.07 3.17 -10.74
CA ASP A 75 -17.41 4.14 -11.78
C ASP A 75 -17.15 5.61 -11.43
N ASP A 76 -16.92 5.94 -10.15
CA ASP A 76 -16.60 7.30 -9.75
C ASP A 76 -15.12 7.68 -9.98
N GLY A 77 -14.31 6.73 -10.46
CA GLY A 77 -12.91 6.95 -10.78
C GLY A 77 -11.99 7.18 -9.58
N LEU A 78 -12.48 6.98 -8.35
CA LEU A 78 -11.71 7.20 -7.12
C LEU A 78 -11.68 5.97 -6.22
N HIS A 79 -12.83 5.34 -5.97
CA HIS A 79 -12.87 4.23 -5.01
C HIS A 79 -12.42 2.92 -5.65
N PRO A 80 -11.70 2.07 -4.88
CA PRO A 80 -11.26 0.77 -5.36
C PRO A 80 -12.45 -0.13 -5.67
N SER A 81 -12.27 -1.02 -6.64
CA SER A 81 -13.22 -2.11 -6.89
C SER A 81 -13.25 -3.11 -5.73
N ASP A 82 -14.27 -3.98 -5.73
CA ASP A 82 -14.35 -5.10 -4.79
C ASP A 82 -13.14 -6.04 -4.91
N THR A 83 -12.57 -6.19 -6.11
CA THR A 83 -11.39 -7.04 -6.34
C THR A 83 -10.17 -6.45 -5.66
N VAL A 84 -9.90 -5.15 -5.87
CA VAL A 84 -8.80 -4.43 -5.19
C VAL A 84 -8.97 -4.52 -3.68
N LEU A 85 -10.16 -4.21 -3.16
CA LEU A 85 -10.41 -4.22 -1.72
C LEU A 85 -10.17 -5.60 -1.08
N LYS A 86 -10.57 -6.69 -1.77
CA LYS A 86 -10.33 -8.07 -1.32
C LYS A 86 -8.86 -8.43 -1.31
N LEU A 87 -8.09 -8.01 -2.32
CA LEU A 87 -6.66 -8.27 -2.41
C LEU A 87 -5.89 -7.47 -1.34
N ASP A 88 -6.21 -6.18 -1.20
CA ASP A 88 -5.63 -5.31 -0.18
C ASP A 88 -5.89 -5.82 1.23
N THR A 89 -7.12 -6.27 1.52
CA THR A 89 -7.47 -6.88 2.81
C THR A 89 -6.64 -8.13 3.06
N GLN A 90 -6.46 -8.99 2.05
CA GLN A 90 -5.62 -10.18 2.18
C GLN A 90 -4.17 -9.80 2.45
N ILE A 91 -3.62 -8.82 1.72
CA ILE A 91 -2.24 -8.36 1.92
C ILE A 91 -2.06 -7.79 3.32
N LEU A 92 -3.00 -6.97 3.80
CA LEU A 92 -2.93 -6.36 5.12
C LEU A 92 -3.01 -7.41 6.25
N LEU A 93 -3.92 -8.38 6.13
CA LEU A 93 -4.02 -9.49 7.07
C LEU A 93 -2.75 -10.35 7.06
N ASN A 94 -2.17 -10.59 5.89
CA ASN A 94 -0.90 -11.30 5.79
C ASN A 94 0.25 -10.49 6.42
N LEU A 95 0.33 -9.18 6.20
CA LEU A 95 1.34 -8.32 6.82
C LEU A 95 1.29 -8.40 8.35
N PHE A 96 0.10 -8.51 8.93
CA PHE A 96 -0.09 -8.63 10.38
C PHE A 96 0.13 -10.06 10.92
N CYS A 97 -0.44 -11.06 10.25
CA CYS A 97 -0.48 -12.45 10.75
C CYS A 97 0.68 -13.32 10.28
N ASN A 98 1.17 -13.10 9.05
CA ASN A 98 2.10 -14.00 8.37
C ASN A 98 3.43 -13.27 8.15
N ARG A 99 4.51 -13.73 8.80
CA ARG A 99 5.84 -13.10 8.70
C ARG A 99 6.75 -13.70 7.62
N HIS A 100 6.18 -14.48 6.70
CA HIS A 100 6.94 -15.30 5.76
C HIS A 100 7.17 -14.66 4.38
N MET A 101 6.55 -13.51 4.09
CA MET A 101 6.82 -12.74 2.87
C MET A 101 6.88 -11.23 3.15
N ASN A 102 7.52 -10.48 2.25
CA ASN A 102 7.53 -9.02 2.29
C ASN A 102 6.21 -8.47 1.72
N TYR A 103 5.10 -8.73 2.42
CA TYR A 103 3.77 -8.31 1.97
C TYR A 103 3.64 -6.80 1.79
N HIS A 104 4.43 -6.01 2.52
CA HIS A 104 4.40 -4.54 2.46
C HIS A 104 4.90 -3.97 1.12
N ASP A 105 5.85 -4.62 0.45
CA ASP A 105 6.42 -4.12 -0.82
C ASP A 105 6.21 -5.05 -2.01
N GLY A 106 5.66 -6.24 -1.77
CA GLY A 106 5.38 -7.24 -2.81
C GLY A 106 6.64 -7.90 -3.37
N THR A 107 7.82 -7.67 -2.78
CA THR A 107 9.05 -8.37 -3.16
C THR A 107 8.99 -9.83 -2.68
N CYS A 108 9.51 -10.78 -3.47
CA CYS A 108 9.45 -12.18 -3.08
C CYS A 108 10.37 -12.49 -1.89
N CYS A 109 9.84 -13.39 -1.06
CA CYS A 109 10.58 -14.34 -0.25
C CYS A 109 11.28 -13.73 0.97
N SER A 110 10.73 -13.94 2.18
CA SER A 110 11.54 -13.85 3.38
C SER A 110 12.64 -14.93 3.31
N PRO A 111 13.86 -14.68 3.82
CA PRO A 111 14.88 -15.71 3.89
C PRO A 111 14.32 -16.94 4.60
N ALA A 112 14.68 -18.13 4.10
CA ALA A 112 14.21 -19.39 4.66
C ALA A 112 14.43 -19.41 6.18
N ASP A 113 13.45 -19.93 6.91
CA ASP A 113 13.55 -20.06 8.36
C ASP A 113 14.84 -20.79 8.72
N ARG A 114 15.50 -20.32 9.80
CA ARG A 114 16.73 -20.97 10.27
C ARG A 114 16.39 -22.41 10.64
N VAL A 115 17.06 -23.35 9.98
CA VAL A 115 16.96 -24.77 10.33
C VAL A 115 17.41 -24.92 11.78
N THR A 116 16.49 -25.26 12.68
CA THR A 116 16.86 -25.69 14.03
C THR A 116 17.37 -27.12 13.93
N PRO A 117 18.59 -27.43 14.39
CA PRO A 117 19.01 -28.80 14.58
C PRO A 117 18.28 -29.35 15.81
N LEU A 118 17.01 -29.72 15.64
CA LEU A 118 16.36 -30.64 16.58
C LEU A 118 16.79 -32.05 16.15
N GLN A 119 17.54 -32.70 17.04
CA GLN A 119 17.92 -34.11 16.97
C GLN A 119 16.71 -35.03 17.10
#